data_AF-A0A7V2KV51-F1
#
_entry.id   AF-A0A7V2KV51-F1
#
_cell.length_a   1.000
_cell.length_b   1.000
_cell.length_c   1.000
_cell.angle_alpha   90.00
_cell.angle_beta   90.00
_cell.angle_gamma   90.00
#
_symmetry.space_group_name_H-M   'P 1'
#
loop_
_entity.id
_entity.type
_entity.pdbx_description
1 polymer ?
#
loop_
_entity_poly.entity_id
_entity_poly.type
_entity_poly.pdbx_seq_one_letter_code
_entity_poly.pdbx_strand_id
1 'polypeptide(L)'
;MRVCSFISRIGRAAKLDVKLYQEVKADSKASWQAFLVVVLVSLAISIGIGIAGWFALAGAWSIWGILAVLVSSVIVWLIWASFAYFVGTRVFRRPETSASMGALLRTIGFSSSPGALGVLVFIPMAGGIILLGVSVWALAAGVIAVKQSLAFTTRRAIATCLVSWSACVLTAALTMIPLSSYIIDGTCTCGSSFDNQLNSIVNAYRFSIVRWEIASIPHEWGQWFSISGEDIDNAVDKVVDYFSHEGERDKELGDTVERILESQIKEILVQQDIYGFPPVNLKLGELPHLLVISPRDKIESMREIMLLPGISLEEIEDIEAKVDELGVSSLVVGLGGFGGTYPSFVTNSASLRATINTTVEEWIHQHLAFKPLGFRYLLDILGIARNYEVATMNETVAGIVSKEIGAILYETYYRDKEESVIDHPEDNADESGFDFNQEMREIRIAVDAFLARGEIELAEQYMEQKREYLASQGYHIRKLNQAYFAWYGTYADEPTSVSPIGTELRELRDSSASLKDFLDTVAQMTSRQELKSTVESIR
;
A
#
# COMPACT_ATOMS: atom_id res chain seq x y z
N MET A 1 -21.73 -33.11 3.93
CA MET A 1 -20.37 -32.91 3.37
C MET A 1 -19.50 -32.37 4.48
N ARG A 2 -18.41 -33.04 4.88
CA ARG A 2 -17.54 -32.53 5.96
C ARG A 2 -16.68 -31.40 5.38
N VAL A 3 -16.81 -30.18 5.90
CA VAL A 3 -16.10 -28.97 5.42
C VAL A 3 -14.58 -29.20 5.30
N CYS A 4 -13.96 -29.90 6.27
CA CYS A 4 -12.54 -30.25 6.22
C CYS A 4 -12.12 -31.09 5.00
N SER A 5 -13.01 -31.95 4.48
CA SER A 5 -12.73 -32.76 3.30
C SER A 5 -12.73 -31.93 2.02
N PHE A 6 -13.57 -30.89 1.93
CA PHE A 6 -13.64 -30.01 0.76
C PHE A 6 -12.43 -29.07 0.68
N ILE A 7 -12.06 -28.41 1.78
CA ILE A 7 -10.88 -27.54 1.84
C ILE A 7 -9.60 -28.33 1.54
N SER A 8 -9.49 -29.56 2.05
CA SER A 8 -8.38 -30.46 1.73
C SER A 8 -8.27 -30.75 0.22
N ARG A 9 -9.40 -30.94 -0.48
CA ARG A 9 -9.40 -31.12 -1.95
C ARG A 9 -8.91 -29.87 -2.68
N ILE A 10 -9.28 -28.67 -2.25
CA ILE A 10 -8.78 -27.40 -2.83
C ILE A 10 -7.26 -27.29 -2.66
N GLY A 11 -6.76 -27.51 -1.45
CA GLY A 11 -5.31 -27.47 -1.17
C GLY A 11 -4.52 -28.50 -1.97
N ARG A 12 -5.06 -29.72 -2.13
CA ARG A 12 -4.47 -30.76 -2.99
C ARG A 12 -4.47 -30.38 -4.47
N ALA A 13 -5.54 -29.71 -4.95
CA ALA A 13 -5.63 -29.24 -6.33
C ALA A 13 -4.57 -28.17 -6.62
N ALA A 14 -4.41 -27.21 -5.71
CA ALA A 14 -3.36 -26.19 -5.80
C ALA A 14 -1.96 -26.83 -5.77
N LYS A 15 -1.73 -27.86 -4.95
CA LYS A 15 -0.48 -28.64 -4.93
C LYS A 15 -0.26 -29.57 -6.14
N LEU A 16 -1.10 -29.48 -7.17
CA LEU A 16 -0.99 -30.27 -8.40
C LEU A 16 -1.08 -31.80 -8.19
N ASP A 17 -1.80 -32.24 -7.15
CA ASP A 17 -1.96 -33.66 -6.83
C ASP A 17 -2.77 -34.40 -7.91
N VAL A 18 -2.07 -35.23 -8.68
CA VAL A 18 -2.64 -36.03 -9.77
C VAL A 18 -3.75 -36.97 -9.30
N LYS A 19 -3.65 -37.53 -8.08
CA LYS A 19 -4.64 -38.48 -7.55
C LYS A 19 -5.98 -37.80 -7.33
N LEU A 20 -5.96 -36.54 -6.90
CA LEU A 20 -7.18 -35.75 -6.73
C LEU A 20 -7.94 -35.63 -8.07
N TYR A 21 -7.26 -35.31 -9.16
CA TYR A 21 -7.92 -35.16 -10.46
C TYR A 21 -8.56 -36.48 -10.94
N GLN A 22 -8.01 -37.63 -10.59
CA GLN A 22 -8.63 -38.94 -10.84
C GLN A 22 -9.86 -39.19 -9.95
N GLU A 23 -9.77 -38.84 -8.65
CA GLU A 23 -10.88 -38.92 -7.70
C GLU A 23 -12.08 -38.09 -8.17
N VAL A 24 -11.85 -36.83 -8.50
CA VAL A 24 -12.90 -35.87 -8.92
C VAL A 24 -13.44 -36.21 -10.32
N LYS A 25 -12.61 -36.79 -11.20
CA LYS A 25 -13.08 -37.33 -12.50
C LYS A 25 -14.17 -38.39 -12.28
N ALA A 26 -13.95 -39.32 -11.35
CA ALA A 26 -14.85 -40.44 -11.05
C ALA A 26 -16.07 -40.05 -10.19
N ASP A 27 -15.95 -39.03 -9.35
CA ASP A 27 -17.02 -38.55 -8.46
C ASP A 27 -18.00 -37.62 -9.17
N SER A 28 -19.16 -38.13 -9.58
CA SER A 28 -20.20 -37.33 -10.26
C SER A 28 -20.76 -36.20 -9.38
N LYS A 29 -20.73 -36.35 -8.05
CA LYS A 29 -21.18 -35.33 -7.09
C LYS A 29 -20.19 -34.17 -6.94
N ALA A 30 -18.95 -34.35 -7.40
CA ALA A 30 -17.94 -33.29 -7.35
C ALA A 30 -18.18 -32.17 -8.40
N SER A 31 -19.19 -32.26 -9.24
CA SER A 31 -19.58 -31.19 -10.18
C SER A 31 -20.02 -29.92 -9.45
N TRP A 32 -20.80 -30.07 -8.38
CA TRP A 32 -21.17 -28.94 -7.51
C TRP A 32 -19.96 -28.39 -6.73
N GLN A 33 -19.04 -29.28 -6.32
CA GLN A 33 -17.80 -28.85 -5.66
C GLN A 33 -16.92 -28.03 -6.60
N ALA A 34 -16.78 -28.44 -7.86
CA ALA A 34 -16.02 -27.71 -8.88
C ALA A 34 -16.61 -26.31 -9.14
N PHE A 35 -17.94 -26.20 -9.19
CA PHE A 35 -18.62 -24.90 -9.27
C PHE A 35 -18.31 -24.02 -8.05
N LEU A 36 -18.40 -24.57 -6.83
CA LEU A 36 -18.06 -23.85 -5.61
C LEU A 36 -16.60 -23.38 -5.59
N VAL A 37 -15.66 -24.20 -6.07
CA VAL A 37 -14.25 -23.79 -6.20
C VAL A 37 -14.12 -22.58 -7.13
N VAL A 38 -14.74 -22.62 -8.30
CA VAL A 38 -14.71 -21.50 -9.27
C VAL A 38 -15.28 -20.24 -8.64
N VAL A 39 -16.42 -20.31 -7.97
CA VAL A 39 -17.05 -19.16 -7.30
C VAL A 39 -16.14 -18.59 -6.19
N LEU A 40 -15.60 -19.43 -5.30
CA LEU A 40 -14.73 -18.98 -4.21
C LEU A 40 -13.44 -18.32 -4.71
N VAL A 41 -12.81 -18.93 -5.73
CA VAL A 41 -11.61 -18.38 -6.37
C VAL A 41 -11.93 -17.04 -7.05
N SER A 42 -13.07 -16.96 -7.73
CA SER A 42 -13.48 -15.73 -8.42
C SER A 42 -13.81 -14.62 -7.44
N LEU A 43 -14.41 -14.96 -6.30
CA LEU A 43 -14.65 -14.01 -5.21
C LEU A 43 -13.33 -13.49 -4.64
N ALA A 44 -12.36 -14.37 -4.38
CA ALA A 44 -11.03 -13.99 -3.92
C ALA A 44 -10.35 -13.02 -4.90
N ILE A 45 -10.31 -13.36 -6.19
CA ILE A 45 -9.76 -12.49 -7.25
C ILE A 45 -10.53 -11.16 -7.33
N SER A 46 -11.86 -11.18 -7.25
CA SER A 46 -12.69 -9.96 -7.31
C SER A 46 -12.44 -9.04 -6.13
N ILE A 47 -12.22 -9.59 -4.93
CA ILE A 47 -11.82 -8.81 -3.75
C ILE A 47 -10.46 -8.17 -3.99
N GLY A 48 -9.47 -8.92 -4.46
CA GLY A 48 -8.13 -8.40 -4.76
C GLY A 48 -8.17 -7.28 -5.81
N ILE A 49 -8.86 -7.49 -6.93
CA ILE A 49 -9.05 -6.47 -7.98
C ILE A 49 -9.86 -5.28 -7.47
N GLY A 50 -10.91 -5.53 -6.68
CA GLY A 50 -11.74 -4.47 -6.09
C GLY A 50 -10.93 -3.57 -5.16
N ILE A 51 -10.08 -4.13 -4.30
CA ILE A 51 -9.20 -3.35 -3.43
C ILE A 51 -8.15 -2.60 -4.29
N ALA A 52 -7.53 -3.25 -5.29
CA ALA A 52 -6.62 -2.59 -6.23
C ALA A 52 -7.28 -1.40 -6.95
N GLY A 53 -8.51 -1.59 -7.44
CA GLY A 53 -9.29 -0.59 -8.15
C GLY A 53 -9.76 0.56 -7.25
N TRP A 54 -9.99 0.31 -5.96
CA TRP A 54 -10.31 1.36 -4.98
C TRP A 54 -9.18 2.38 -4.87
N PHE A 55 -7.92 1.92 -4.77
CA PHE A 55 -6.73 2.76 -4.80
C PHE A 55 -6.56 3.48 -6.14
N ALA A 56 -6.77 2.76 -7.25
CA ALA A 56 -6.56 3.29 -8.60
C ALA A 56 -7.60 4.34 -9.04
N LEU A 57 -8.85 4.21 -8.58
CA LEU A 57 -10.01 4.99 -9.04
C LEU A 57 -10.72 5.75 -7.92
N ALA A 58 -10.02 6.04 -6.82
CA ALA A 58 -10.48 6.90 -5.72
C ALA A 58 -11.88 6.55 -5.19
N GLY A 59 -12.08 5.29 -4.83
CA GLY A 59 -13.30 4.89 -4.14
C GLY A 59 -14.49 4.46 -5.02
N ALA A 60 -14.30 4.35 -6.34
CA ALA A 60 -15.33 3.83 -7.25
C ALA A 60 -15.53 2.31 -7.10
N TRP A 61 -16.08 1.87 -5.96
CA TRP A 61 -16.47 0.48 -5.73
C TRP A 61 -17.89 0.24 -6.23
N SER A 62 -18.06 -0.71 -7.15
CA SER A 62 -19.38 -1.15 -7.60
C SER A 62 -19.56 -2.63 -7.29
N ILE A 63 -20.57 -2.95 -6.47
CA ILE A 63 -21.00 -4.33 -6.22
C ILE A 63 -21.37 -5.06 -7.54
N TRP A 64 -21.78 -4.30 -8.56
CA TRP A 64 -22.05 -4.83 -9.90
C TRP A 64 -20.78 -5.29 -10.62
N GLY A 65 -19.62 -4.68 -10.34
CA GLY A 65 -18.33 -5.14 -10.86
C GLY A 65 -17.97 -6.52 -10.32
N ILE A 66 -18.14 -6.74 -9.01
CA ILE A 66 -17.92 -8.05 -8.37
C ILE A 66 -18.90 -9.09 -8.94
N LEU A 67 -20.19 -8.74 -9.06
CA LEU A 67 -21.20 -9.63 -9.63
C LEU A 67 -20.85 -10.01 -11.08
N ALA A 68 -20.44 -9.05 -11.89
CA ALA A 68 -20.08 -9.28 -13.28
C ALA A 68 -18.83 -10.17 -13.42
N VAL A 69 -17.82 -10.00 -12.57
CA VAL A 69 -16.64 -10.88 -12.53
C VAL A 69 -17.04 -12.30 -12.12
N LEU A 70 -17.89 -12.45 -11.11
CA LEU A 70 -18.41 -13.75 -10.66
C LEU A 70 -19.20 -14.48 -11.76
N VAL A 71 -20.06 -13.77 -12.49
CA VAL A 71 -20.83 -14.36 -13.60
C VAL A 71 -19.89 -14.72 -14.76
N SER A 72 -18.99 -13.80 -15.12
CA SER A 72 -18.03 -14.00 -16.21
C SER A 72 -17.10 -15.17 -15.95
N SER A 73 -16.64 -15.37 -14.71
CA SER A 73 -15.72 -16.46 -14.38
C SER A 73 -16.36 -17.84 -14.49
N VAL A 74 -17.64 -17.98 -14.12
CA VAL A 74 -18.42 -19.20 -14.34
C VAL A 74 -18.58 -19.46 -15.84
N ILE A 75 -18.87 -18.43 -16.64
CA ILE A 75 -18.97 -18.53 -18.10
C ILE A 75 -17.63 -18.96 -18.71
N VAL A 76 -16.53 -18.32 -18.33
CA VAL A 76 -15.17 -18.64 -18.78
C VAL A 76 -14.81 -20.08 -18.42
N TRP A 77 -15.13 -20.55 -17.22
CA TRP A 77 -14.92 -21.94 -16.83
C TRP A 77 -15.68 -22.93 -17.71
N LEU A 78 -16.97 -22.67 -17.98
CA LEU A 78 -17.78 -23.51 -18.86
C LEU A 78 -17.25 -23.51 -20.31
N ILE A 79 -16.83 -22.36 -20.81
CA ILE A 79 -16.21 -22.21 -22.13
C ILE A 79 -14.90 -22.99 -22.18
N TRP A 80 -14.05 -22.87 -21.16
CA TRP A 80 -12.78 -23.56 -21.11
C TRP A 80 -12.96 -25.07 -21.17
N ALA A 81 -13.85 -25.61 -20.35
CA ALA A 81 -14.19 -27.03 -20.37
C ALA A 81 -14.76 -27.46 -21.72
N SER A 82 -15.63 -26.64 -22.33
CA SER A 82 -16.23 -26.96 -23.62
C SER A 82 -15.22 -26.97 -24.76
N PHE A 83 -14.32 -25.99 -24.81
CA PHE A 83 -13.25 -25.91 -25.80
C PHE A 83 -12.23 -27.04 -25.61
N ALA A 84 -11.81 -27.32 -24.38
CA ALA A 84 -10.91 -28.43 -24.09
C ALA A 84 -11.53 -29.78 -24.49
N TYR A 85 -12.84 -29.97 -24.27
CA TYR A 85 -13.56 -31.16 -24.73
C TYR A 85 -13.60 -31.23 -26.25
N PHE A 86 -13.94 -30.13 -26.93
CA PHE A 86 -14.01 -30.06 -28.38
C PHE A 86 -12.64 -30.36 -29.02
N VAL A 87 -11.61 -29.63 -28.62
CA VAL A 87 -10.23 -29.79 -29.12
C VAL A 87 -9.74 -31.21 -28.84
N GLY A 88 -9.97 -31.72 -27.63
CA GLY A 88 -9.59 -33.08 -27.27
C GLY A 88 -10.31 -34.18 -28.06
N THR A 89 -11.60 -34.01 -28.37
CA THR A 89 -12.41 -35.05 -29.04
C THR A 89 -12.48 -34.93 -30.55
N ARG A 90 -12.15 -33.78 -31.13
CA ARG A 90 -12.20 -33.53 -32.57
C ARG A 90 -10.83 -33.32 -33.20
N VAL A 91 -9.93 -32.58 -32.54
CA VAL A 91 -8.62 -32.21 -33.10
C VAL A 91 -7.54 -33.23 -32.72
N PHE A 92 -7.52 -33.68 -31.47
CA PHE A 92 -6.50 -34.60 -30.94
C PHE A 92 -7.01 -36.01 -30.61
N ARG A 93 -8.14 -36.41 -31.20
CA ARG A 93 -8.82 -37.69 -30.89
C ARG A 93 -7.93 -38.90 -31.22
N ARG A 94 -7.91 -39.88 -30.32
CA ARG A 94 -7.40 -41.24 -30.55
C ARG A 94 -8.36 -42.31 -30.02
N PRO A 95 -8.16 -43.59 -30.38
CA PRO A 95 -9.00 -44.69 -29.87
C PRO A 95 -9.03 -44.79 -28.34
N GLU A 96 -7.93 -44.43 -27.68
CA GLU A 96 -7.78 -44.44 -26.21
C GLU A 96 -8.42 -43.22 -25.51
N THR A 97 -8.96 -42.25 -26.26
CA THR A 97 -9.51 -41.02 -25.71
C THR A 97 -10.87 -41.28 -25.04
N SER A 98 -10.87 -41.33 -23.70
CA SER A 98 -12.09 -41.34 -22.90
C SER A 98 -12.50 -39.90 -22.59
N ALA A 99 -13.53 -39.39 -23.25
CA ALA A 99 -13.96 -38.00 -23.08
C ALA A 99 -15.37 -37.92 -22.48
N SER A 100 -15.46 -37.41 -21.25
CA SER A 100 -16.71 -37.05 -20.60
C SER A 100 -16.70 -35.57 -20.28
N MET A 101 -17.66 -34.82 -20.82
CA MET A 101 -17.81 -33.38 -20.57
C MET A 101 -17.90 -33.10 -19.07
N GLY A 102 -18.73 -33.86 -18.35
CA GLY A 102 -18.88 -33.70 -16.90
C GLY A 102 -17.58 -33.93 -16.13
N ALA A 103 -16.77 -34.90 -16.56
CA ALA A 103 -15.49 -35.19 -15.91
C ALA A 103 -14.45 -34.09 -16.18
N LEU A 104 -14.45 -33.53 -17.38
CA LEU A 104 -13.58 -32.42 -17.76
C LEU A 104 -13.97 -31.13 -17.02
N LEU A 105 -15.26 -30.81 -16.97
CA LEU A 105 -15.81 -29.66 -16.24
C LEU A 105 -15.43 -29.70 -14.75
N ARG A 106 -15.57 -30.87 -14.12
CA ARG A 106 -15.14 -31.11 -12.73
C ARG A 106 -13.65 -30.84 -12.52
N THR A 107 -12.80 -31.48 -13.31
CA THR A 107 -11.35 -31.40 -13.13
C THR A 107 -10.80 -30.01 -13.45
N ILE A 108 -11.34 -29.32 -14.46
CA ILE A 108 -10.97 -27.93 -14.78
C ILE A 108 -11.43 -26.97 -13.67
N GLY A 109 -12.61 -27.18 -13.08
CA GLY A 109 -13.06 -26.32 -11.97
C GLY A 109 -12.10 -26.39 -10.77
N PHE A 110 -11.65 -27.59 -10.41
CA PHE A 110 -10.62 -27.75 -9.38
C PHE A 110 -9.26 -27.18 -9.77
N SER A 111 -8.90 -27.19 -11.07
CA SER A 111 -7.63 -26.60 -11.53
C SER A 111 -7.52 -25.09 -11.32
N SER A 112 -8.65 -24.42 -11.05
CA SER A 112 -8.69 -22.98 -10.72
C SER A 112 -8.24 -22.69 -9.27
N SER A 113 -8.03 -23.71 -8.43
CA SER A 113 -7.70 -23.54 -7.00
C SER A 113 -6.50 -22.63 -6.68
N PRO A 114 -5.39 -22.62 -7.45
CA PRO A 114 -4.32 -21.63 -7.26
C PRO A 114 -4.81 -20.17 -7.29
N GLY A 115 -5.89 -19.92 -8.04
CA GLY A 115 -6.60 -18.65 -8.15
C GLY A 115 -7.02 -18.03 -6.82
N ALA A 116 -7.14 -18.81 -5.74
CA ALA A 116 -7.50 -18.29 -4.42
C ALA A 116 -6.49 -17.24 -3.90
N LEU A 117 -5.21 -17.33 -4.31
CA LEU A 117 -4.19 -16.32 -4.01
C LEU A 117 -4.42 -14.99 -4.74
N GLY A 118 -5.34 -14.95 -5.70
CA GLY A 118 -5.75 -13.73 -6.38
C GLY A 118 -6.35 -12.66 -5.46
N VAL A 119 -6.71 -13.01 -4.22
CA VAL A 119 -7.04 -12.01 -3.20
C VAL A 119 -5.88 -11.04 -2.93
N LEU A 120 -4.63 -11.47 -3.13
CA LEU A 120 -3.44 -10.64 -2.91
C LEU A 120 -3.09 -9.74 -4.10
N VAL A 121 -3.91 -9.72 -5.15
CA VAL A 121 -3.69 -8.87 -6.34
C VAL A 121 -3.77 -7.38 -6.00
N PHE A 122 -4.32 -7.01 -4.84
CA PHE A 122 -4.34 -5.62 -4.38
C PHE A 122 -2.98 -5.06 -4.01
N ILE A 123 -1.98 -5.92 -3.77
CA ILE A 123 -0.64 -5.47 -3.38
C ILE A 123 -0.03 -4.74 -4.57
N PRO A 124 0.29 -3.44 -4.46
CA PRO A 124 0.97 -2.70 -5.53
C PRO A 124 2.25 -3.43 -5.97
N MET A 125 2.58 -3.40 -7.26
CA MET A 125 3.71 -4.10 -7.91
C MET A 125 3.63 -5.63 -7.91
N ALA A 126 3.42 -6.25 -6.74
CA ALA A 126 3.29 -7.69 -6.60
C ALA A 126 1.99 -8.19 -7.26
N GLY A 127 0.93 -7.39 -7.31
CA GLY A 127 -0.39 -7.80 -7.77
C GLY A 127 -0.39 -8.33 -9.21
N GLY A 128 0.33 -7.65 -10.12
CA GLY A 128 0.49 -8.10 -11.51
C GLY A 128 1.29 -9.39 -11.62
N ILE A 129 2.38 -9.51 -10.85
CA ILE A 129 3.22 -10.71 -10.79
C ILE A 129 2.46 -11.89 -10.17
N ILE A 130 1.71 -11.64 -9.10
CA ILE A 130 0.83 -12.61 -8.44
C ILE A 130 -0.23 -13.08 -9.44
N LEU A 131 -0.89 -12.17 -10.15
CA LEU A 131 -1.90 -12.52 -11.14
C LEU A 131 -1.31 -13.39 -12.27
N LEU A 132 -0.13 -13.03 -12.78
CA LEU A 132 0.58 -13.82 -13.80
C LEU A 132 0.99 -15.20 -13.25
N GLY A 133 1.62 -15.24 -12.09
CA GLY A 133 2.10 -16.48 -11.45
C GLY A 133 0.95 -17.43 -11.12
N VAL A 134 -0.15 -16.91 -10.58
CA VAL A 134 -1.38 -17.65 -10.31
C VAL A 134 -2.02 -18.16 -11.61
N SER A 135 -2.00 -17.38 -12.69
CA SER A 135 -2.53 -17.79 -13.99
C SER A 135 -1.70 -18.93 -14.61
N VAL A 136 -0.38 -18.84 -14.55
CA VAL A 136 0.53 -19.91 -15.01
C VAL A 136 0.35 -21.18 -14.16
N TRP A 137 0.19 -21.02 -12.85
CA TRP A 137 -0.05 -22.14 -11.92
C TRP A 137 -1.40 -22.82 -12.20
N ALA A 138 -2.48 -22.05 -12.39
CA ALA A 138 -3.79 -22.57 -12.77
C ALA A 138 -3.75 -23.27 -14.14
N LEU A 139 -2.97 -22.76 -15.10
CA LEU A 139 -2.77 -23.41 -16.40
C LEU A 139 -2.04 -24.75 -16.26
N ALA A 140 -0.99 -24.82 -15.42
CA ALA A 140 -0.28 -26.08 -15.12
C ALA A 140 -1.22 -27.11 -14.47
N ALA A 141 -2.05 -26.67 -13.53
CA ALA A 141 -3.13 -27.49 -12.95
C ALA A 141 -4.12 -27.94 -14.02
N GLY A 142 -4.49 -27.06 -14.96
CA GLY A 142 -5.37 -27.35 -16.09
C GLY A 142 -4.80 -28.41 -17.03
N VAL A 143 -3.50 -28.39 -17.30
CA VAL A 143 -2.82 -29.43 -18.09
C VAL A 143 -2.95 -30.80 -17.40
N ILE A 144 -2.77 -30.87 -16.09
CA ILE A 144 -2.95 -32.11 -15.32
C ILE A 144 -4.40 -32.56 -15.38
N ALA A 145 -5.35 -31.65 -15.15
CA ALA A 145 -6.79 -31.92 -15.23
C ALA A 145 -7.20 -32.52 -16.59
N VAL A 146 -6.81 -31.87 -17.69
CA VAL A 146 -7.09 -32.33 -19.07
C VAL A 146 -6.43 -33.67 -19.34
N LYS A 147 -5.16 -33.85 -18.92
CA LYS A 147 -4.43 -35.11 -19.08
C LYS A 147 -5.18 -36.28 -18.43
N GLN A 148 -5.61 -36.12 -17.18
CA GLN A 148 -6.30 -37.17 -16.44
C GLN A 148 -7.71 -37.42 -16.99
N SER A 149 -8.42 -36.35 -17.39
CA SER A 149 -9.78 -36.46 -17.89
C SER A 149 -9.87 -37.13 -19.25
N LEU A 150 -8.99 -36.78 -20.20
CA LEU A 150 -9.02 -37.28 -21.58
C LEU A 150 -8.10 -38.49 -21.84
N ALA A 151 -7.37 -38.95 -20.82
CA ALA A 151 -6.35 -40.00 -20.94
C ALA A 151 -5.27 -39.66 -22.00
N PHE A 152 -4.78 -38.42 -21.97
CA PHE A 152 -3.81 -37.91 -22.93
C PHE A 152 -2.36 -38.12 -22.51
N THR A 153 -1.46 -38.07 -23.48
CA THR A 153 -0.03 -37.85 -23.22
C THR A 153 0.20 -36.40 -22.79
N THR A 154 1.29 -36.14 -22.06
CA THR A 154 1.59 -34.78 -21.55
C THR A 154 1.62 -33.74 -22.66
N ARG A 155 2.23 -34.04 -23.82
CA ARG A 155 2.31 -33.10 -24.96
C ARG A 155 0.93 -32.70 -25.50
N ARG A 156 0.00 -33.65 -25.60
CA ARG A 156 -1.37 -33.37 -26.08
C ARG A 156 -2.20 -32.62 -25.07
N ALA A 157 -2.03 -32.92 -23.79
CA ALA A 157 -2.67 -32.17 -22.72
C ALA A 157 -2.22 -30.71 -22.73
N ILE A 158 -0.91 -30.45 -22.88
CA ILE A 158 -0.36 -29.08 -23.03
C ILE A 158 -0.98 -28.39 -24.24
N ALA A 159 -0.94 -29.02 -25.42
CA ALA A 159 -1.50 -28.42 -26.65
C ALA A 159 -3.01 -28.11 -26.53
N THR A 160 -3.79 -29.05 -25.98
CA THR A 160 -5.23 -28.86 -25.77
C THR A 160 -5.49 -27.73 -24.78
N CYS A 161 -4.74 -27.70 -23.67
CA CYS A 161 -4.87 -26.69 -22.63
C CYS A 161 -4.55 -25.30 -23.17
N LEU A 162 -3.42 -25.13 -23.87
CA LEU A 162 -3.01 -23.84 -24.45
C LEU A 162 -4.02 -23.31 -25.46
N VAL A 163 -4.48 -24.13 -26.42
CA VAL A 163 -5.46 -23.71 -27.43
C VAL A 163 -6.78 -23.30 -26.77
N SER A 164 -7.25 -24.10 -25.81
CA SER A 164 -8.48 -23.79 -25.08
C SER A 164 -8.35 -22.55 -24.18
N TRP A 165 -7.17 -22.32 -23.59
CA TRP A 165 -6.89 -21.15 -22.74
C TRP A 165 -6.84 -19.86 -23.54
N SER A 166 -6.23 -19.85 -24.73
CA SER A 166 -6.22 -18.67 -25.61
C SER A 166 -7.65 -18.22 -25.98
N ALA A 167 -8.56 -19.16 -26.23
CA ALA A 167 -9.97 -18.84 -26.47
C ALA A 167 -10.65 -18.22 -25.24
N CYS A 168 -10.30 -18.69 -24.04
CA CYS A 168 -10.78 -18.11 -22.78
C CYS A 168 -10.25 -16.70 -22.53
N VAL A 169 -8.97 -16.45 -22.78
CA VAL A 169 -8.35 -15.11 -22.65
C VAL A 169 -9.03 -14.11 -23.59
N LEU A 170 -9.26 -14.50 -24.84
CA LEU A 170 -10.01 -13.67 -25.80
C LEU A 170 -11.43 -13.38 -25.32
N THR A 171 -12.13 -14.41 -24.82
CA THR A 171 -13.49 -14.26 -24.29
C THR A 171 -13.52 -13.32 -23.09
N ALA A 172 -12.60 -13.49 -22.14
CA ALA A 172 -12.49 -12.63 -20.96
C ALA A 172 -12.22 -11.17 -21.36
N ALA A 173 -11.31 -10.94 -22.31
CA ALA A 173 -11.04 -9.61 -22.85
C ALA A 173 -12.29 -8.98 -23.50
N LEU A 174 -13.01 -9.75 -24.32
CA LEU A 174 -14.26 -9.33 -24.96
C LEU A 174 -15.39 -9.04 -23.97
N THR A 175 -15.46 -9.74 -22.84
CA THR A 175 -16.48 -9.49 -21.79
C THR A 175 -16.13 -8.30 -20.90
N MET A 176 -14.85 -7.98 -20.73
CA MET A 176 -14.40 -6.87 -19.88
C MET A 176 -14.50 -5.49 -20.57
N ILE A 177 -14.31 -5.43 -21.90
CA ILE A 177 -14.42 -4.19 -22.71
C ILE A 177 -15.81 -3.51 -22.63
N PRO A 178 -16.96 -4.21 -22.74
CA PRO A 178 -18.28 -3.60 -22.58
C PRO A 178 -18.68 -3.35 -21.13
N LEU A 179 -17.98 -3.95 -20.16
CA LEU A 179 -18.28 -3.78 -18.74
C LEU A 179 -17.72 -2.47 -18.18
N SER A 180 -16.55 -2.02 -18.67
CA SER A 180 -16.00 -0.70 -18.32
C SER A 180 -16.89 0.44 -18.81
N SER A 181 -17.52 0.29 -19.98
CA SER A 181 -18.47 1.28 -20.51
C SER A 181 -19.80 1.29 -19.75
N TYR A 182 -20.31 0.14 -19.30
CA TYR A 182 -21.53 0.09 -18.49
C TYR A 182 -21.35 0.55 -17.02
N ILE A 183 -20.14 0.44 -16.47
CA ILE A 183 -19.82 0.97 -15.13
C ILE A 183 -19.66 2.50 -15.17
N ILE A 184 -19.21 3.06 -16.31
CA ILE A 184 -19.09 4.50 -16.50
C ILE A 184 -20.46 5.15 -16.78
N ASP A 185 -21.35 4.50 -17.54
CA ASP A 185 -22.65 5.09 -17.90
C ASP A 185 -23.83 4.68 -16.99
N GLY A 186 -23.69 3.63 -16.18
CA GLY A 186 -24.77 3.04 -15.38
C GLY A 186 -24.72 3.32 -13.88
N THR A 187 -23.75 4.10 -13.40
CA THR A 187 -23.74 4.51 -11.99
C THR A 187 -24.64 5.73 -11.83
N CYS A 188 -25.84 5.50 -11.29
CA CYS A 188 -26.44 6.50 -10.42
C CYS A 188 -25.46 6.71 -9.26
N THR A 189 -24.52 7.63 -9.42
CA THR A 189 -23.67 8.12 -8.35
C THR A 189 -24.60 8.83 -7.37
N CYS A 190 -24.99 8.13 -6.31
CA CYS A 190 -25.40 8.81 -5.08
C CYS A 190 -24.12 9.31 -4.39
N GLY A 191 -23.36 10.17 -5.08
CA GLY A 191 -22.38 11.02 -4.44
C GLY A 191 -23.18 12.10 -3.72
N SER A 192 -22.82 12.38 -2.47
CA SER A 192 -23.37 13.55 -1.79
C SER A 192 -23.09 14.81 -2.64
N SER A 193 -23.89 15.88 -2.50
CA SER A 193 -23.60 17.16 -3.16
C SER A 193 -22.13 17.59 -2.96
N PHE A 194 -21.59 17.29 -1.78
CA PHE A 194 -20.20 17.51 -1.41
C PHE A 194 -19.21 16.75 -2.30
N ASP A 195 -19.37 15.44 -2.50
CA ASP A 195 -18.41 14.65 -3.29
C ASP A 195 -18.35 15.12 -4.75
N ASN A 196 -19.49 15.52 -5.34
CA ASN A 196 -19.54 16.05 -6.71
C ASN A 196 -18.85 17.41 -6.81
N GLN A 197 -19.08 18.30 -5.84
CA GLN A 197 -18.44 19.62 -5.78
C GLN A 197 -16.94 19.49 -5.55
N LEU A 198 -16.53 18.68 -4.57
CA LEU A 198 -15.12 18.42 -4.28
C LEU A 198 -14.40 17.86 -5.52
N ASN A 199 -14.99 16.86 -6.18
CA ASN A 199 -14.42 16.32 -7.42
C ASN A 199 -14.27 17.38 -8.50
N SER A 200 -15.23 18.29 -8.67
CA SER A 200 -15.12 19.35 -9.66
C SER A 200 -13.94 20.31 -9.43
N ILE A 201 -13.54 20.51 -8.16
CA ILE A 201 -12.41 21.36 -7.78
C ILE A 201 -11.08 20.63 -8.05
N VAL A 202 -10.95 19.39 -7.55
CA VAL A 202 -9.64 18.71 -7.55
C VAL A 202 -9.33 17.93 -8.82
N ASN A 203 -10.32 17.66 -9.69
CA ASN A 203 -10.14 16.73 -10.82
C ASN A 203 -9.01 17.12 -11.78
N ALA A 204 -8.77 18.42 -11.99
CA ALA A 204 -7.67 18.90 -12.82
C ALA A 204 -6.28 18.63 -12.20
N TYR A 205 -6.22 18.52 -10.88
CA TYR A 205 -5.01 18.40 -10.08
C TYR A 205 -4.81 17.01 -9.50
N ARG A 206 -5.70 16.05 -9.76
CA ARG A 206 -5.61 14.71 -9.16
C ARG A 206 -4.39 13.94 -9.67
N PHE A 207 -3.61 13.45 -8.72
CA PHE A 207 -2.52 12.53 -9.00
C PHE A 207 -3.04 11.09 -9.06
N SER A 208 -2.51 10.29 -9.99
CA SER A 208 -2.83 8.87 -10.13
C SER A 208 -1.57 8.05 -9.91
N ILE A 209 -1.54 7.32 -8.79
CA ILE A 209 -0.44 6.41 -8.43
C ILE A 209 -0.20 5.39 -9.55
N VAL A 210 -1.26 4.78 -10.09
CA VAL A 210 -1.15 3.77 -11.17
C VAL A 210 -0.51 4.35 -12.43
N ARG A 211 -0.88 5.58 -12.81
CA ARG A 211 -0.31 6.22 -13.99
C ARG A 211 1.18 6.54 -13.79
N TRP A 212 1.53 6.94 -12.58
CA TRP A 212 2.92 7.23 -12.20
C TRP A 212 3.76 5.96 -12.11
N GLU A 213 3.25 4.90 -11.48
CA GLU A 213 3.89 3.58 -11.44
C GLU A 213 4.18 3.04 -12.85
N ILE A 214 3.21 3.11 -13.79
CA ILE A 214 3.44 2.66 -15.18
C ILE A 214 4.57 3.44 -15.87
N ALA A 215 4.75 4.72 -15.54
CA ALA A 215 5.82 5.54 -16.08
C ALA A 215 7.20 5.17 -15.49
N SER A 216 7.24 4.63 -14.27
CA SER A 216 8.46 4.26 -13.53
C SER A 216 8.98 2.84 -13.85
N ILE A 217 8.12 1.91 -14.30
CA ILE A 217 8.46 0.51 -14.64
C ILE A 217 9.68 0.32 -15.57
N PRO A 218 9.92 1.15 -16.63
CA PRO A 218 11.04 0.94 -17.53
C PRO A 218 12.44 1.09 -16.89
N HIS A 219 12.57 1.81 -15.77
CA HIS A 219 13.86 1.99 -15.07
C HIS A 219 14.18 0.83 -14.10
N GLU A 220 13.18 0.15 -13.56
CA GLU A 220 13.34 -0.91 -12.54
C GLU A 220 14.01 -2.18 -13.08
N TRP A 221 13.78 -2.53 -14.35
CA TRP A 221 14.30 -3.78 -14.93
C TRP A 221 15.82 -3.73 -15.21
N GLY A 222 16.40 -2.53 -15.31
CA GLY A 222 17.85 -2.35 -15.46
C GLY A 222 18.63 -2.57 -14.16
N GLN A 223 17.98 -2.41 -13.00
CA GLN A 223 18.61 -2.42 -11.68
C GLN A 223 18.93 -3.83 -11.16
N TRP A 224 18.24 -4.87 -11.64
CA TRP A 224 18.46 -6.26 -11.18
C TRP A 224 19.71 -6.94 -11.73
N PHE A 225 20.31 -6.40 -12.81
CA PHE A 225 21.41 -7.06 -13.54
C PHE A 225 22.76 -6.34 -13.45
N SER A 226 22.84 -5.18 -12.79
CA SER A 226 24.09 -4.42 -12.67
C SER A 226 24.70 -4.58 -11.28
N ILE A 227 25.44 -5.67 -11.08
CA ILE A 227 26.46 -5.76 -10.04
C ILE A 227 27.80 -5.58 -10.76
N SER A 228 28.33 -4.37 -10.76
CA SER A 228 29.76 -4.14 -10.98
C SER A 228 30.34 -3.58 -9.68
N GLY A 229 31.28 -4.32 -9.11
CA GLY A 229 32.01 -3.97 -7.88
C GLY A 229 32.98 -2.80 -8.05
N GLU A 230 32.58 -1.77 -8.81
CA GLU A 230 33.37 -0.55 -9.09
C GLU A 230 32.96 0.64 -8.21
N ASP A 231 31.78 0.61 -7.57
CA ASP A 231 31.15 1.81 -6.98
C ASP A 231 31.46 2.08 -5.49
N ILE A 232 32.31 1.29 -4.84
CA ILE A 232 32.62 1.44 -3.40
C ILE A 232 33.67 2.53 -3.12
N ASP A 233 34.59 2.77 -4.07
CA ASP A 233 35.52 3.87 -3.95
C ASP A 233 34.74 5.20 -4.03
N ASN A 234 34.76 5.97 -2.95
CA ASN A 234 34.09 7.28 -2.81
C ASN A 234 32.55 7.28 -2.69
N ALA A 235 31.92 6.18 -2.24
CA ALA A 235 30.46 6.13 -2.07
C ALA A 235 29.89 7.23 -1.14
N VAL A 236 30.53 7.47 0.01
CA VAL A 236 30.13 8.52 0.96
C VAL A 236 30.23 9.91 0.31
N ASP A 237 31.32 10.17 -0.42
CA ASP A 237 31.54 11.46 -1.09
C ASP A 237 30.49 11.73 -2.16
N LYS A 238 30.06 10.73 -2.93
CA LYS A 238 28.98 10.87 -3.92
C LYS A 238 27.65 11.26 -3.28
N VAL A 239 27.33 10.67 -2.12
CA VAL A 239 26.11 11.01 -1.38
C VAL A 239 26.21 12.43 -0.84
N VAL A 240 27.33 12.78 -0.19
CA VAL A 240 27.53 14.15 0.32
C VAL A 240 27.44 15.17 -0.82
N ASP A 241 28.09 14.93 -1.96
CA ASP A 241 28.07 15.82 -3.13
C ASP A 241 26.64 16.06 -3.65
N TYR A 242 25.83 15.00 -3.75
CA TYR A 242 24.43 15.08 -4.16
C TYR A 242 23.57 15.94 -3.22
N PHE A 243 23.81 15.87 -1.91
CA PHE A 243 23.08 16.65 -0.91
C PHE A 243 23.69 18.02 -0.63
N SER A 244 24.90 18.32 -1.12
CA SER A 244 25.59 19.61 -0.93
C SER A 244 25.10 20.70 -1.90
N HIS A 245 24.42 20.32 -2.99
CA HIS A 245 23.93 21.26 -4.00
C HIS A 245 22.45 21.59 -3.77
N GLU A 246 22.15 22.84 -3.38
CA GLU A 246 20.77 23.37 -3.22
C GLU A 246 20.04 23.64 -4.56
N GLY A 247 20.36 22.90 -5.63
CA GLY A 247 19.86 23.16 -7.00
C GLY A 247 19.26 21.92 -7.69
N GLU A 248 19.23 21.95 -9.03
CA GLU A 248 18.85 20.78 -9.86
C GLU A 248 19.83 19.62 -9.59
N ARG A 249 19.42 18.68 -8.73
CA ARG A 249 20.21 17.49 -8.42
C ARG A 249 20.33 16.62 -9.67
N ASP A 250 21.55 16.17 -9.96
CA ASP A 250 21.84 15.35 -11.14
C ASP A 250 21.07 14.01 -11.05
N LYS A 251 20.21 13.75 -12.05
CA LYS A 251 19.40 12.53 -12.13
C LYS A 251 20.25 11.26 -12.21
N GLU A 252 21.40 11.31 -12.88
CA GLU A 252 22.28 10.15 -13.03
C GLU A 252 23.03 9.85 -11.72
N LEU A 253 23.36 10.89 -10.95
CA LEU A 253 23.87 10.76 -9.59
C LEU A 253 22.80 10.24 -8.62
N GLY A 254 21.54 10.62 -8.82
CA GLY A 254 20.40 10.18 -8.01
C GLY A 254 20.26 8.66 -7.92
N ASP A 255 20.26 7.95 -9.05
CA ASP A 255 20.18 6.48 -9.08
C ASP A 255 21.37 5.79 -8.36
N THR A 256 22.53 6.45 -8.32
CA THR A 256 23.70 5.95 -7.58
C THR A 256 23.56 6.19 -6.09
N VAL A 257 23.08 7.37 -5.69
CA VAL A 257 22.81 7.72 -4.29
C VAL A 257 21.72 6.83 -3.70
N GLU A 258 20.64 6.57 -4.44
CA GLU A 258 19.58 5.63 -4.05
C GLU A 258 20.16 4.27 -3.67
N ARG A 259 20.97 3.66 -4.55
CA ARG A 259 21.63 2.36 -4.30
C ARG A 259 22.57 2.36 -3.10
N ILE A 260 23.34 3.45 -2.92
CA ILE A 260 24.27 3.57 -1.79
C ILE A 260 23.48 3.62 -0.48
N LEU A 261 22.44 4.46 -0.41
CA LEU A 261 21.59 4.58 0.78
C LEU A 261 20.85 3.28 1.08
N GLU A 262 20.26 2.62 0.08
CA GLU A 262 19.63 1.30 0.24
C GLU A 262 20.59 0.26 0.85
N SER A 263 21.83 0.22 0.36
CA SER A 263 22.85 -0.70 0.86
C SER A 263 23.26 -0.38 2.29
N GLN A 264 23.49 0.90 2.61
CA GLN A 264 23.85 1.34 3.96
C GLN A 264 22.72 1.07 4.96
N ILE A 265 21.47 1.41 4.63
CA ILE A 265 20.31 1.12 5.47
C ILE A 265 20.18 -0.38 5.72
N LYS A 266 20.28 -1.20 4.66
CA LYS A 266 20.25 -2.65 4.79
C LYS A 266 21.35 -3.19 5.69
N GLU A 267 22.57 -2.66 5.60
CA GLU A 267 23.68 -3.06 6.45
C GLU A 267 23.38 -2.76 7.93
N ILE A 268 22.93 -1.55 8.25
CA ILE A 268 22.55 -1.17 9.62
C ILE A 268 21.40 -2.03 10.15
N LEU A 269 20.37 -2.29 9.35
CA LEU A 269 19.27 -3.17 9.76
C LEU A 269 19.76 -4.58 10.11
N VAL A 270 20.68 -5.15 9.30
CA VAL A 270 21.28 -6.46 9.58
C VAL A 270 22.14 -6.43 10.85
N GLN A 271 22.90 -5.36 11.09
CA GLN A 271 23.66 -5.18 12.33
C GLN A 271 22.77 -5.10 13.57
N GLN A 272 21.54 -4.59 13.44
CA GLN A 272 20.52 -4.58 14.49
C GLN A 272 19.71 -5.89 14.57
N ASP A 273 20.10 -6.93 13.82
CA ASP A 273 19.38 -8.21 13.69
C ASP A 273 17.94 -8.08 13.15
N ILE A 274 17.64 -6.98 12.46
CA ILE A 274 16.34 -6.70 11.83
C ILE A 274 16.39 -7.19 10.38
N TYR A 275 15.80 -8.36 10.13
CA TYR A 275 15.66 -8.94 8.80
C TYR A 275 14.24 -8.73 8.29
N GLY A 276 14.06 -7.76 7.39
CA GLY A 276 12.73 -7.38 6.91
C GLY A 276 12.46 -7.76 5.45
N PHE A 277 11.21 -8.12 5.20
CA PHE A 277 10.60 -8.10 3.87
C PHE A 277 9.57 -6.95 3.84
N PRO A 278 9.47 -6.20 2.73
CA PRO A 278 10.27 -6.31 1.51
C PRO A 278 11.71 -5.75 1.70
N PRO A 279 12.66 -6.04 0.78
CA PRO A 279 13.98 -5.39 0.80
C PRO A 279 13.86 -3.86 0.74
N VAL A 280 14.76 -3.11 1.37
CA VAL A 280 14.81 -1.64 1.24
C VAL A 280 14.95 -1.28 -0.24
N ASN A 281 14.10 -0.38 -0.73
CA ASN A 281 14.10 0.10 -2.10
C ASN A 281 13.58 1.54 -2.11
N LEU A 282 14.42 2.47 -2.56
CA LEU A 282 14.27 3.91 -2.45
C LEU A 282 14.23 4.54 -3.84
N LYS A 283 13.30 5.47 -4.04
CA LYS A 283 13.33 6.37 -5.19
C LYS A 283 13.25 7.82 -4.75
N LEU A 284 14.22 8.63 -5.17
CA LEU A 284 14.25 10.06 -4.92
C LEU A 284 13.53 10.81 -6.05
N GLY A 285 12.65 11.75 -5.69
CA GLY A 285 11.98 12.57 -6.69
C GLY A 285 10.98 13.56 -6.12
N GLU A 286 10.32 14.31 -7.01
CA GLU A 286 9.21 15.19 -6.63
C GLU A 286 7.98 14.35 -6.28
N LEU A 287 7.51 14.50 -5.04
CA LEU A 287 6.35 13.79 -4.54
C LEU A 287 5.05 14.56 -4.83
N PRO A 288 3.92 13.85 -4.98
CA PRO A 288 2.62 14.50 -5.03
C PRO A 288 2.35 15.27 -3.73
N HIS A 289 1.59 16.35 -3.85
CA HIS A 289 1.04 17.01 -2.67
C HIS A 289 -0.15 16.21 -2.14
N LEU A 290 -0.51 16.42 -0.88
CA LEU A 290 -1.68 15.83 -0.27
C LEU A 290 -2.64 16.91 0.19
N LEU A 291 -3.86 16.89 -0.34
CA LEU A 291 -4.98 17.66 0.20
C LEU A 291 -5.64 16.88 1.34
N VAL A 292 -5.45 17.38 2.55
CA VAL A 292 -6.09 16.90 3.78
C VAL A 292 -7.35 17.71 4.01
N ILE A 293 -8.47 17.02 4.22
CA ILE A 293 -9.77 17.64 4.48
C ILE A 293 -10.29 17.14 5.83
N SER A 294 -10.57 18.10 6.71
CA SER A 294 -11.06 17.88 8.06
C SER A 294 -12.44 18.53 8.22
N PRO A 295 -13.38 17.95 8.98
CA PRO A 295 -14.59 18.67 9.35
C PRO A 295 -14.21 19.86 10.26
N ARG A 296 -15.05 20.90 10.29
CA ARG A 296 -14.75 22.09 11.09
C ARG A 296 -15.02 21.90 12.59
N ASP A 297 -15.87 20.94 12.95
CA ASP A 297 -16.36 20.71 14.31
C ASP A 297 -15.50 19.74 15.14
N LYS A 298 -14.50 19.08 14.54
CA LYS A 298 -13.57 18.17 15.21
C LYS A 298 -12.30 18.01 14.40
N ILE A 299 -11.18 17.73 15.07
CA ILE A 299 -9.92 17.47 14.40
C ILE A 299 -9.82 15.98 14.05
N GLU A 300 -10.16 15.65 12.81
CA GLU A 300 -9.95 14.34 12.21
C GLU A 300 -9.76 14.48 10.69
N SER A 301 -9.10 13.51 10.05
CA SER A 301 -9.05 13.44 8.58
C SER A 301 -10.31 12.77 8.03
N MET A 302 -11.09 13.48 7.22
CA MET A 302 -12.28 12.98 6.53
C MET A 302 -11.95 12.43 5.14
N ARG A 303 -11.04 13.11 4.44
CA ARG A 303 -10.57 12.79 3.09
C ARG A 303 -9.13 13.25 2.93
N GLU A 304 -8.38 12.43 2.22
CA GLU A 304 -7.01 12.71 1.78
C GLU A 304 -6.97 12.46 0.27
N ILE A 305 -6.53 13.47 -0.48
CA ILE A 305 -6.51 13.42 -1.95
C ILE A 305 -5.13 13.81 -2.43
N MET A 306 -4.46 12.90 -3.13
CA MET A 306 -3.18 13.22 -3.76
C MET A 306 -3.38 14.16 -4.95
N LEU A 307 -2.59 15.22 -4.95
CA LEU A 307 -2.53 16.24 -5.98
C LEU A 307 -1.20 16.14 -6.74
N LEU A 308 -1.17 16.68 -7.95
CA LEU A 308 0.03 16.68 -8.79
C LEU A 308 1.24 17.31 -8.07
N PRO A 309 2.46 16.79 -8.32
CA PRO A 309 3.68 17.49 -7.92
C PRO A 309 3.79 18.83 -8.66
N GLY A 310 4.54 19.77 -8.09
CA GLY A 310 4.87 21.05 -8.74
C GLY A 310 3.71 22.03 -8.93
N ILE A 311 2.56 21.83 -8.27
CA ILE A 311 1.51 22.86 -8.21
C ILE A 311 2.04 24.11 -7.48
N SER A 312 1.72 25.28 -8.04
CA SER A 312 2.17 26.55 -7.47
C SER A 312 1.45 26.88 -6.16
N LEU A 313 2.05 27.74 -5.34
CA LEU A 313 1.42 28.19 -4.09
C LEU A 313 0.07 28.88 -4.34
N GLU A 314 -0.06 29.64 -5.43
CA GLU A 314 -1.32 30.29 -5.83
C GLU A 314 -2.41 29.26 -6.14
N GLU A 315 -2.07 28.18 -6.84
CA GLU A 315 -3.00 27.08 -7.11
C GLU A 315 -3.36 26.32 -5.84
N ILE A 316 -2.40 26.11 -4.94
CA ILE A 316 -2.65 25.51 -3.63
C ILE A 316 -3.69 26.32 -2.85
N GLU A 317 -3.49 27.64 -2.74
CA GLU A 317 -4.39 28.53 -2.02
C GLU A 317 -5.78 28.59 -2.66
N ASP A 318 -5.87 28.58 -4.00
CA ASP A 318 -7.14 28.53 -4.73
C ASP A 318 -7.89 27.21 -4.51
N ILE A 319 -7.19 26.06 -4.52
CA ILE A 319 -7.77 24.75 -4.21
C ILE A 319 -8.31 24.75 -2.78
N GLU A 320 -7.52 25.18 -1.82
CA GLU A 320 -7.92 25.24 -0.41
C GLU A 320 -9.12 26.15 -0.19
N ALA A 321 -9.12 27.36 -0.76
CA ALA A 321 -10.23 28.30 -0.63
C ALA A 321 -11.54 27.71 -1.17
N LYS A 322 -11.50 27.09 -2.36
CA LYS A 322 -12.68 26.44 -2.97
C LYS A 322 -13.17 25.24 -2.17
N VAL A 323 -12.26 24.48 -1.55
CA VAL A 323 -12.63 23.35 -0.69
C VAL A 323 -13.22 23.84 0.64
N ASP A 324 -12.66 24.90 1.22
CA ASP A 324 -13.15 25.51 2.47
C ASP A 324 -14.59 26.08 2.29
N GLU A 325 -14.93 26.60 1.10
CA GLU A 325 -16.29 27.03 0.73
C GLU A 325 -17.34 25.90 0.81
N LEU A 326 -16.91 24.63 0.81
CA LEU A 326 -17.80 23.47 1.00
C LEU A 326 -18.16 23.23 2.47
N GLY A 327 -17.71 24.09 3.39
CA GLY A 327 -17.99 24.01 4.82
C GLY A 327 -17.06 23.07 5.59
N VAL A 328 -15.87 22.83 5.05
CA VAL A 328 -14.82 21.98 5.65
C VAL A 328 -13.54 22.81 5.91
N SER A 329 -12.58 22.21 6.58
CA SER A 329 -11.23 22.76 6.80
C SER A 329 -10.25 21.99 5.91
N SER A 330 -9.48 22.68 5.08
CA SER A 330 -8.54 22.05 4.15
C SER A 330 -7.09 22.50 4.37
N LEU A 331 -6.16 21.62 4.03
CA LEU A 331 -4.74 21.91 3.97
C LEU A 331 -4.09 21.06 2.88
N VAL A 332 -3.37 21.70 1.96
CA VAL A 332 -2.45 21.04 1.05
C VAL A 332 -1.06 21.04 1.67
N VAL A 333 -0.49 19.85 1.81
CA VAL A 333 0.84 19.61 2.36
C VAL A 333 1.73 18.91 1.34
N GLY A 334 3.03 19.22 1.37
CA GLY A 334 4.04 18.43 0.68
C GLY A 334 4.32 17.15 1.46
N LEU A 335 4.47 16.03 0.76
CA LEU A 335 4.87 14.77 1.38
C LEU A 335 6.40 14.73 1.50
N GLY A 336 6.91 14.28 2.65
CA GLY A 336 8.34 13.96 2.83
C GLY A 336 8.69 12.60 2.21
N GLY A 337 7.79 11.63 2.39
CA GLY A 337 7.90 10.27 1.86
C GLY A 337 6.54 9.69 1.47
N PHE A 338 6.58 8.59 0.71
CA PHE A 338 5.42 7.79 0.37
C PHE A 338 5.78 6.31 0.23
N GLY A 339 5.48 5.52 1.27
CA GLY A 339 5.69 4.08 1.36
C GLY A 339 4.48 3.23 0.95
N GLY A 340 3.41 3.84 0.43
CA GLY A 340 2.24 3.13 -0.09
C GLY A 340 2.51 2.34 -1.39
N THR A 341 3.64 2.61 -2.05
CA THR A 341 4.18 1.89 -3.20
C THR A 341 5.41 1.07 -2.79
N TYR A 342 5.98 0.30 -3.72
CA TYR A 342 7.30 -0.29 -3.57
C TYR A 342 8.05 -0.14 -4.90
N PRO A 343 9.06 0.73 -5.07
CA PRO A 343 9.86 1.39 -4.03
C PRO A 343 9.11 2.39 -3.16
N SER A 344 9.70 2.71 -2.00
CA SER A 344 9.35 3.90 -1.22
C SER A 344 9.86 5.12 -1.95
N PHE A 345 9.01 6.12 -2.15
CA PHE A 345 9.46 7.38 -2.74
C PHE A 345 9.72 8.41 -1.64
N VAL A 346 10.82 9.14 -1.77
CA VAL A 346 11.23 10.17 -0.80
C VAL A 346 11.58 11.44 -1.55
N THR A 347 11.25 12.59 -0.98
CA THR A 347 11.52 13.87 -1.62
C THR A 347 13.01 14.06 -1.85
N ASN A 348 13.37 14.52 -3.04
CA ASN A 348 14.73 14.92 -3.38
C ASN A 348 15.06 16.36 -2.97
N SER A 349 14.22 17.03 -2.19
CA SER A 349 14.49 18.38 -1.65
C SER A 349 14.94 18.37 -0.19
N ALA A 350 14.86 17.22 0.49
CA ALA A 350 15.23 17.08 1.89
C ALA A 350 16.75 17.02 2.11
N SER A 351 17.17 17.28 3.35
CA SER A 351 18.55 17.05 3.80
C SER A 351 18.89 15.56 3.77
N LEU A 352 20.18 15.22 3.82
CA LEU A 352 20.63 13.82 3.87
C LEU A 352 20.02 13.08 5.08
N ARG A 353 20.08 13.71 6.27
CA ARG A 353 19.53 13.12 7.51
C ARG A 353 18.03 12.90 7.41
N ALA A 354 17.27 13.89 6.94
CA ALA A 354 15.83 13.77 6.75
C ALA A 354 15.51 12.67 5.72
N THR A 355 16.24 12.62 4.61
CA THR A 355 16.05 11.58 3.57
C THR A 355 16.29 10.19 4.12
N ILE A 356 17.34 9.99 4.92
CA ILE A 356 17.62 8.71 5.58
C ILE A 356 16.47 8.33 6.51
N ASN A 357 16.08 9.22 7.42
CA ASN A 357 15.01 8.96 8.38
C ASN A 357 13.71 8.60 7.66
N THR A 358 13.28 9.42 6.71
CA THR A 358 12.08 9.16 5.91
C THR A 358 12.17 7.84 5.15
N THR A 359 13.31 7.53 4.54
CA THR A 359 13.48 6.24 3.83
C THR A 359 13.26 5.05 4.77
N VAL A 360 13.83 5.10 5.97
CA VAL A 360 13.65 4.04 6.97
C VAL A 360 12.20 3.99 7.45
N GLU A 361 11.58 5.14 7.70
CA GLU A 361 10.19 5.24 8.15
C GLU A 361 9.21 4.59 7.17
N GLU A 362 9.31 4.97 5.88
CA GLU A 362 8.49 4.39 4.82
C GLU A 362 8.73 2.88 4.67
N TRP A 363 9.98 2.43 4.81
CA TRP A 363 10.30 1.01 4.80
C TRP A 363 9.72 0.28 6.02
N ILE A 364 9.69 0.88 7.21
CA ILE A 364 9.07 0.30 8.40
C ILE A 364 7.56 0.15 8.18
N HIS A 365 6.87 1.11 7.56
CA HIS A 365 5.47 0.94 7.20
C HIS A 365 5.25 -0.25 6.25
N GLN A 366 6.05 -0.37 5.19
CA GLN A 366 6.01 -1.52 4.29
C GLN A 366 6.28 -2.84 5.01
N HIS A 367 7.26 -2.87 5.92
CA HIS A 367 7.59 -4.04 6.72
C HIS A 367 6.43 -4.43 7.65
N LEU A 368 5.86 -3.46 8.36
CA LEU A 368 4.75 -3.65 9.28
C LEU A 368 3.45 -4.01 8.57
N ALA A 369 3.27 -3.67 7.29
CA ALA A 369 2.09 -4.06 6.51
C ALA A 369 1.88 -5.59 6.46
N PHE A 370 2.96 -6.37 6.63
CA PHE A 370 2.94 -7.84 6.72
C PHE A 370 2.82 -8.36 8.16
N LYS A 371 2.63 -7.47 9.14
CA LYS A 371 2.52 -7.75 10.57
C LYS A 371 1.14 -7.32 11.08
N PRO A 372 0.66 -7.87 12.21
CA PRO A 372 -0.67 -7.52 12.73
C PRO A 372 -0.93 -6.01 12.91
N LEU A 373 0.02 -5.27 13.48
CA LEU A 373 -0.13 -3.83 13.70
C LEU A 373 -0.27 -3.06 12.38
N GLY A 374 0.67 -3.24 11.46
CA GLY A 374 0.66 -2.52 10.18
C GLY A 374 -0.39 -3.02 9.21
N PHE A 375 -0.83 -4.27 9.29
CA PHE A 375 -1.99 -4.71 8.52
C PHE A 375 -3.27 -4.00 8.99
N ARG A 376 -3.44 -3.78 10.30
CA ARG A 376 -4.58 -2.98 10.79
C ARG A 376 -4.45 -1.51 10.42
N TYR A 377 -3.24 -0.96 10.45
CA TYR A 377 -3.00 0.39 9.95
C TYR A 377 -3.33 0.53 8.46
N LEU A 378 -2.93 -0.45 7.64
CA LEU A 378 -3.31 -0.53 6.22
C LEU A 378 -4.83 -0.53 6.04
N LEU A 379 -5.57 -1.27 6.89
CA LEU A 379 -7.05 -1.24 6.88
C LEU A 379 -7.64 0.11 7.32
N ASP A 380 -6.95 0.85 8.20
CA ASP A 380 -7.32 2.22 8.56
C ASP A 380 -7.15 3.14 7.36
N ILE A 381 -5.95 3.20 6.76
CA ILE A 381 -5.67 4.03 5.56
C ILE A 381 -6.69 3.72 4.45
N LEU A 382 -7.01 2.44 4.27
CA LEU A 382 -8.00 1.96 3.30
C LEU A 382 -9.44 2.36 3.60
N GLY A 383 -9.73 2.87 4.79
CA GLY A 383 -11.08 3.19 5.26
C GLY A 383 -11.97 1.96 5.49
N ILE A 384 -11.40 0.74 5.49
CA ILE A 384 -12.14 -0.52 5.72
C ILE A 384 -12.42 -0.70 7.21
N ALA A 385 -11.44 -0.42 8.06
CA ALA A 385 -11.56 -0.53 9.51
C ALA A 385 -10.78 0.59 10.19
N ARG A 386 -11.39 1.78 10.27
CA ARG A 386 -10.77 2.96 10.90
C ARG A 386 -10.51 2.74 12.39
N ASN A 387 -9.29 2.99 12.82
CA ASN A 387 -8.84 2.94 14.20
C ASN A 387 -7.67 3.93 14.39
N TYR A 388 -8.02 5.11 14.89
CA TYR A 388 -7.08 6.19 15.18
C TYR A 388 -5.93 5.74 16.10
N GLU A 389 -6.21 4.95 17.13
CA GLU A 389 -5.17 4.51 18.06
C GLU A 389 -4.15 3.57 17.40
N VAL A 390 -4.60 2.71 16.48
CA VAL A 390 -3.71 1.85 15.70
C VAL A 390 -2.86 2.67 14.73
N ALA A 391 -3.45 3.67 14.06
CA ALA A 391 -2.69 4.58 13.20
C ALA A 391 -1.60 5.30 14.00
N THR A 392 -1.98 5.91 15.12
CA THR A 392 -1.05 6.59 16.04
C THR A 392 0.04 5.64 16.56
N MET A 393 -0.29 4.39 16.89
CA MET A 393 0.73 3.39 17.26
C MET A 393 1.69 3.09 16.11
N ASN A 394 1.19 2.88 14.89
CA ASN A 394 2.03 2.52 13.74
C ASN A 394 3.01 3.65 13.38
N GLU A 395 2.50 4.87 13.24
CA GLU A 395 3.29 6.07 12.96
C GLU A 395 4.38 6.29 14.02
N THR A 396 4.03 6.12 15.29
CA THR A 396 5.00 6.32 16.38
C THR A 396 6.11 5.26 16.36
N VAL A 397 5.78 4.01 16.08
CA VAL A 397 6.79 2.95 15.95
C VAL A 397 7.70 3.24 14.77
N ALA A 398 7.13 3.65 13.63
CA ALA A 398 7.90 4.02 12.46
C ALA A 398 8.86 5.16 12.76
N GLY A 399 8.39 6.24 13.41
CA GLY A 399 9.21 7.39 13.81
C GLY A 399 10.31 7.06 14.84
N ILE A 400 10.02 6.25 15.87
CA ILE A 400 11.04 5.84 16.86
C ILE A 400 12.14 5.03 16.17
N VAL A 401 11.75 4.02 15.38
CA VAL A 401 12.71 3.12 14.72
C VAL A 401 13.48 3.85 13.63
N SER A 402 12.84 4.75 12.87
CA SER A 402 13.48 5.52 11.81
C SER A 402 14.56 6.44 12.38
N LYS A 403 14.27 7.18 13.45
CA LYS A 403 15.23 8.06 14.13
C LYS A 403 16.42 7.30 14.69
N GLU A 404 16.21 6.15 15.34
CA GLU A 404 17.30 5.34 15.90
C GLU A 404 18.20 4.74 14.82
N ILE A 405 17.63 4.11 13.77
CA ILE A 405 18.41 3.55 12.66
C ILE A 405 19.13 4.67 11.90
N GLY A 406 18.46 5.79 11.66
CA GLY A 406 19.03 6.94 10.96
C GLY A 406 20.21 7.55 11.72
N ALA A 407 20.11 7.65 13.06
CA ALA A 407 21.22 8.09 13.90
C ALA A 407 22.42 7.14 13.82
N ILE A 408 22.20 5.82 13.92
CA ILE A 408 23.28 4.82 13.80
C ILE A 408 23.95 4.89 12.43
N LEU A 409 23.16 5.00 11.36
CA LEU A 409 23.66 5.10 9.99
C LEU A 409 24.50 6.37 9.81
N TYR A 410 23.98 7.50 10.27
CA TYR A 410 24.69 8.78 10.17
C TYR A 410 26.03 8.74 10.89
N GLU A 411 26.06 8.24 12.13
CA GLU A 411 27.28 8.06 12.91
C GLU A 411 28.28 7.09 12.25
N THR A 412 27.77 6.07 11.55
CA THR A 412 28.61 5.05 10.91
C THR A 412 29.26 5.54 9.63
N TYR A 413 28.54 6.31 8.79
CA TYR A 413 29.01 6.65 7.44
C TYR A 413 29.31 8.14 7.22
N TYR A 414 28.71 9.05 7.98
CA TYR A 414 28.70 10.49 7.67
C TYR A 414 29.24 11.39 8.79
N ARG A 415 29.64 10.83 9.94
CA ARG A 415 30.16 11.57 11.09
C ARG A 415 31.29 12.56 10.74
N ASP A 416 32.28 12.12 9.95
CA ASP A 416 33.47 12.94 9.65
C ASP A 416 33.26 13.96 8.52
N LYS A 417 32.02 14.16 8.04
CA LYS A 417 31.66 15.07 6.93
C LYS A 417 30.91 16.33 7.41
N GLU A 418 31.08 16.66 8.69
CA GLU A 418 30.23 17.51 9.53
C GLU A 418 30.21 19.03 9.25
N GLU A 419 30.69 19.53 8.11
CA GLU A 419 30.84 20.99 7.91
C GLU A 419 30.09 21.63 6.72
N SER A 420 29.24 20.90 5.97
CA SER A 420 28.56 21.50 4.81
C SER A 420 27.09 21.14 4.58
N VAL A 421 26.40 20.51 5.54
CA VAL A 421 24.95 20.28 5.43
C VAL A 421 24.27 21.06 6.55
N ILE A 422 23.88 22.29 6.23
CA ILE A 422 23.20 23.21 7.15
C ILE A 422 21.88 22.57 7.59
N ASP A 423 21.76 22.28 8.88
CA ASP A 423 20.50 21.93 9.53
C ASP A 423 19.53 23.11 9.44
N HIS A 424 18.34 22.87 8.88
CA HIS A 424 17.19 23.75 9.08
C HIS A 424 16.41 23.32 10.33
N PRO A 425 15.71 24.25 11.00
CA PRO A 425 15.63 24.33 12.45
C PRO A 425 14.49 23.48 13.00
N GLU A 426 14.74 22.19 13.24
CA GLU A 426 13.91 21.41 14.18
C GLU A 426 14.63 21.11 15.50
N ASP A 427 15.94 21.36 15.59
CA ASP A 427 16.73 21.17 16.82
C ASP A 427 17.29 22.46 17.45
N ASN A 428 16.94 23.65 16.95
CA ASN A 428 17.31 24.92 17.61
C ASN A 428 16.30 25.33 18.70
N ALA A 429 16.07 24.43 19.65
CA ALA A 429 15.44 24.77 20.92
C ALA A 429 16.52 25.08 21.97
N ASP A 430 17.31 26.16 21.82
CA ASP A 430 18.11 26.61 22.99
C ASP A 430 18.68 28.04 23.00
N GLU A 431 18.09 29.03 22.29
CA GLU A 431 18.52 30.44 22.48
C GLU A 431 17.41 31.41 22.90
N SER A 432 16.12 31.10 22.73
CA SER A 432 15.01 32.03 23.02
C SER A 432 14.16 31.68 24.26
N GLY A 433 14.33 30.49 24.85
CA GLY A 433 13.49 30.00 25.94
C GLY A 433 12.02 29.73 25.56
N PHE A 434 11.68 29.78 24.27
CA PHE A 434 10.37 29.45 23.74
C PHE A 434 10.33 27.96 23.35
N ASP A 435 9.47 27.20 24.02
CA ASP A 435 9.23 25.79 23.70
C ASP A 435 8.07 25.69 22.68
N PHE A 436 8.44 25.64 21.39
CA PHE A 436 7.48 25.47 20.30
C PHE A 436 6.60 24.23 20.49
N ASN A 437 7.18 23.16 21.02
CA ASN A 437 6.51 21.87 21.13
C ASN A 437 5.42 21.91 22.19
N GLN A 438 5.76 22.47 23.35
CA GLN A 438 4.79 22.74 24.40
C GLN A 438 3.68 23.68 23.91
N GLU A 439 4.03 24.76 23.22
CA GLU A 439 3.06 25.73 22.72
C GLU A 439 2.06 25.06 21.74
N MET A 440 2.55 24.27 20.78
CA MET A 440 1.70 23.56 19.82
C MET A 440 0.74 22.57 20.50
N ARG A 441 1.19 21.90 21.56
CA ARG A 441 0.34 21.03 22.39
C ARG A 441 -0.73 21.81 23.13
N GLU A 442 -0.39 22.95 23.71
CA GLU A 442 -1.34 23.82 24.41
C GLU A 442 -2.38 24.40 23.45
N ILE A 443 -1.97 24.78 22.24
CA ILE A 443 -2.89 25.20 21.18
C ILE A 443 -3.86 24.06 20.86
N ARG A 444 -3.37 22.83 20.67
CA ARG A 444 -4.22 21.67 20.37
C ARG A 444 -5.27 21.43 21.45
N ILE A 445 -4.87 21.43 22.72
CA ILE A 445 -5.77 21.23 23.88
C ILE A 445 -6.86 22.31 23.92
N ALA A 446 -6.49 23.57 23.70
CA ALA A 446 -7.43 24.68 23.70
C ALA A 446 -8.43 24.57 22.55
N VAL A 447 -7.97 24.23 21.35
CA VAL A 447 -8.83 24.02 20.16
C VAL A 447 -9.82 22.88 20.40
N ASP A 448 -9.36 21.72 20.90
CA ASP A 448 -10.26 20.61 21.24
C ASP A 448 -11.34 21.04 22.25
N ALA A 449 -11.01 21.90 23.21
CA ALA A 449 -11.96 22.43 24.18
C ALA A 449 -12.99 23.39 23.56
N PHE A 450 -12.60 24.24 22.60
CA PHE A 450 -13.53 25.09 21.84
C PHE A 450 -14.48 24.24 21.00
N LEU A 451 -13.94 23.28 20.26
CA LEU A 451 -14.71 22.37 19.40
C LEU A 451 -15.70 21.52 20.20
N ALA A 452 -15.31 21.03 21.38
CA ALA A 452 -16.21 20.29 22.28
C ALA A 452 -17.40 21.12 22.78
N ARG A 453 -17.31 22.46 22.78
CA ARG A 453 -18.42 23.37 23.09
C ARG A 453 -19.21 23.83 21.86
N GLY A 454 -18.82 23.40 20.66
CA GLY A 454 -19.41 23.84 19.39
C GLY A 454 -18.99 25.26 18.99
N GLU A 455 -17.92 25.80 19.59
CA GLU A 455 -17.41 27.16 19.35
C GLU A 455 -16.40 27.17 18.20
N ILE A 456 -16.84 26.79 16.99
CA ILE A 456 -15.98 26.57 15.81
C ILE A 456 -15.25 27.86 15.40
N GLU A 457 -15.97 28.97 15.27
CA GLU A 457 -15.40 30.25 14.83
C GLU A 457 -14.39 30.79 15.84
N LEU A 458 -14.61 30.56 17.14
CA LEU A 458 -13.66 30.96 18.18
C LEU A 458 -12.40 30.09 18.13
N ALA A 459 -12.53 28.79 17.87
CA ALA A 459 -11.39 27.90 17.68
C ALA A 459 -10.51 28.35 16.51
N GLU A 460 -11.12 28.71 15.37
CA GLU A 460 -10.41 29.16 14.18
C GLU A 460 -9.75 30.54 14.37
N GLN A 461 -10.44 31.48 15.02
CA GLN A 461 -9.84 32.77 15.40
C GLN A 461 -8.64 32.59 16.35
N TYR A 462 -8.77 31.68 17.32
CA TYR A 462 -7.69 31.37 18.25
C TYR A 462 -6.48 30.76 17.53
N MET A 463 -6.70 29.83 16.59
CA MET A 463 -5.62 29.26 15.77
C MET A 463 -4.93 30.33 14.93
N GLU A 464 -5.66 31.24 14.30
CA GLU A 464 -5.04 32.32 13.52
C GLU A 464 -4.21 33.27 14.40
N GLN A 465 -4.74 33.65 15.56
CA GLN A 465 -3.98 34.45 16.54
C GLN A 465 -2.69 33.75 16.98
N LYS A 466 -2.76 32.43 17.19
CA LYS A 466 -1.59 31.63 17.58
C LYS A 466 -0.60 31.46 16.44
N ARG A 467 -1.06 31.35 15.20
CA ARG A 467 -0.21 31.34 14.00
C ARG A 467 0.62 32.62 13.89
N GLU A 468 0.02 33.79 14.12
CA GLU A 468 0.74 35.07 14.16
C GLU A 468 1.74 35.14 15.32
N TYR A 469 1.35 34.64 16.50
CA TYR A 469 2.26 34.56 17.65
C TYR A 469 3.47 33.68 17.35
N LEU A 470 3.28 32.48 16.78
CA LEU A 470 4.35 31.59 16.37
C LEU A 470 5.28 32.26 15.35
N ALA A 471 4.72 32.97 14.37
CA ALA A 471 5.51 33.74 13.42
C ALA A 471 6.35 34.84 14.12
N SER A 472 5.84 35.46 15.18
CA SER A 472 6.61 36.42 16.00
C SER A 472 7.77 35.78 16.77
N GLN A 473 7.72 34.47 17.02
CA GLN A 473 8.78 33.68 17.64
C GLN A 473 9.74 33.04 16.59
N GLY A 474 9.55 33.32 15.30
CA GLY A 474 10.36 32.78 14.20
C GLY A 474 9.82 31.49 13.57
N TYR A 475 8.67 30.99 14.03
CA TYR A 475 8.04 29.77 13.51
C TYR A 475 6.95 30.11 12.50
N HIS A 476 7.28 30.01 11.21
CA HIS A 476 6.38 30.39 10.13
C HIS A 476 5.49 29.22 9.70
N ILE A 477 4.25 29.21 10.18
CA ILE A 477 3.20 28.29 9.72
C ILE A 477 2.30 29.02 8.70
N ARG A 478 2.15 28.44 7.50
CA ARG A 478 1.32 29.00 6.42
C ARG A 478 -0.16 29.06 6.81
N LYS A 479 -0.71 27.93 7.26
CA LYS A 479 -2.13 27.77 7.60
C LYS A 479 -2.25 26.86 8.83
N LEU A 480 -2.78 27.40 9.93
CA LEU A 480 -3.01 26.66 11.17
C LEU A 480 -4.53 26.48 11.35
N ASN A 481 -5.02 25.26 11.12
CA ASN A 481 -6.43 24.92 11.17
C ASN A 481 -6.65 23.46 11.62
N GLN A 482 -7.90 22.99 11.59
CA GLN A 482 -8.25 21.61 11.95
C GLN A 482 -7.53 20.60 11.04
N ALA A 483 -7.43 20.85 9.73
CA ALA A 483 -6.71 19.98 8.81
C ALA A 483 -5.21 19.89 9.11
N TYR A 484 -4.58 20.99 9.55
CA TYR A 484 -3.20 20.99 10.04
C TYR A 484 -3.03 20.02 11.21
N PHE A 485 -3.85 20.17 12.25
CA PHE A 485 -3.78 19.28 13.42
C PHE A 485 -4.24 17.85 13.12
N ALA A 486 -5.09 17.64 12.11
CA ALA A 486 -5.50 16.33 11.66
C ALA A 486 -4.37 15.59 10.94
N TRP A 487 -3.49 16.32 10.25
CA TRP A 487 -2.34 15.75 9.55
C TRP A 487 -1.12 15.60 10.47
N TYR A 488 -0.68 16.68 11.12
CA TYR A 488 0.53 16.67 11.94
C TYR A 488 0.32 16.07 13.34
N GLY A 489 -0.93 15.90 13.79
CA GLY A 489 -1.27 15.36 15.11
C GLY A 489 -1.46 13.85 15.19
N THR A 490 -1.39 13.12 14.07
CA THR A 490 -1.51 11.65 14.02
C THR A 490 -0.29 10.94 14.59
N TYR A 491 0.88 11.55 14.45
CA TYR A 491 2.16 11.07 14.98
C TYR A 491 2.21 11.27 16.49
N ALA A 492 2.27 10.20 17.29
CA ALA A 492 2.30 10.37 18.76
C ALA A 492 3.64 10.91 19.29
N ASP A 493 4.69 10.88 18.45
CA ASP A 493 5.98 11.48 18.74
C ASP A 493 6.04 12.96 18.33
N GLU A 494 5.05 13.46 17.60
CA GLU A 494 5.01 14.87 17.23
C GLU A 494 4.57 15.75 18.40
N PRO A 495 5.07 16.99 18.47
CA PRO A 495 4.75 17.94 19.53
C PRO A 495 3.27 18.23 19.73
N THR A 496 2.48 18.12 18.65
CA THR A 496 1.05 18.40 18.64
C THR A 496 0.20 17.25 19.21
N SER A 497 0.79 16.07 19.43
CA SER A 497 0.04 14.91 19.94
C SER A 497 -0.30 15.06 21.41
N VAL A 498 -1.58 14.86 21.72
CA VAL A 498 -2.10 14.76 23.10
C VAL A 498 -2.24 13.31 23.57
N SER A 499 -1.88 12.33 22.73
CA SER A 499 -2.05 10.91 23.01
C SER A 499 -0.93 10.37 23.91
N PRO A 500 -1.24 9.60 24.97
CA PRO A 500 -0.22 8.98 25.81
C PRO A 500 0.50 7.80 25.11
N ILE A 501 0.02 7.36 23.94
CA ILE A 501 0.60 6.27 23.15
C ILE A 501 2.09 6.50 22.88
N GLY A 502 2.49 7.75 22.62
CA GLY A 502 3.90 8.09 22.37
C GLY A 502 4.79 7.80 23.57
N THR A 503 4.37 8.25 24.76
CA THR A 503 5.07 7.97 26.02
C THR A 503 5.08 6.48 26.33
N GLU A 504 3.95 5.78 26.16
CA GLU A 504 3.83 4.33 26.40
C GLU A 504 4.78 3.53 25.48
N LEU A 505 4.89 3.90 24.20
CA LEU A 505 5.80 3.25 23.25
C LEU A 505 7.28 3.56 23.55
N ARG A 506 7.61 4.77 23.99
CA ARG A 506 8.96 5.11 24.46
C ARG A 506 9.35 4.32 25.69
N GLU A 507 8.47 4.24 26.70
CA GLU A 507 8.71 3.42 27.89
C GLU A 507 8.94 1.94 27.53
N LEU A 508 8.16 1.42 26.57
CA LEU A 508 8.34 0.07 26.06
C LEU A 508 9.68 -0.08 25.33
N ARG A 509 10.08 0.90 24.51
CA ARG A 509 11.37 0.91 23.82
C ARG A 509 12.54 0.93 24.80
N ASP A 510 12.49 1.78 25.82
CA ASP A 510 13.51 1.92 26.87
C ASP A 510 13.67 0.64 27.69
N SER A 511 12.58 -0.11 27.83
CA SER A 511 12.56 -1.39 28.58
C SER A 511 12.92 -2.61 27.73
N SER A 512 13.01 -2.44 26.40
CA SER A 512 13.31 -3.54 25.46
C SER A 512 14.82 -3.82 25.39
N ALA A 513 15.21 -5.09 25.24
CA ALA A 513 16.62 -5.48 25.24
C ALA A 513 17.38 -4.99 23.99
N SER A 514 16.67 -4.79 22.88
CA SER A 514 17.19 -4.28 21.62
C SER A 514 16.10 -3.63 20.79
N LEU A 515 16.48 -2.88 19.76
CA LEU A 515 15.54 -2.30 18.80
C LEU A 515 14.70 -3.37 18.10
N LYS A 516 15.31 -4.53 17.81
CA LYS A 516 14.62 -5.70 17.26
C LYS A 516 13.56 -6.24 18.22
N ASP A 517 13.89 -6.39 19.50
CA ASP A 517 12.96 -6.90 20.52
C ASP A 517 11.74 -5.98 20.68
N PHE A 518 11.99 -4.66 20.68
CA PHE A 518 10.95 -3.64 20.65
C PHE A 518 10.05 -3.79 19.41
N LEU A 519 10.66 -3.77 18.21
CA LEU A 519 9.92 -3.81 16.95
C LEU A 519 9.12 -5.11 16.80
N ASP A 520 9.69 -6.27 17.11
CA ASP A 520 9.01 -7.56 17.03
C ASP A 520 7.82 -7.63 18.00
N THR A 521 7.98 -7.09 19.20
CA THR A 521 6.92 -7.04 20.22
C THR A 521 5.75 -6.17 19.75
N VAL A 522 6.04 -4.94 19.33
CA VAL A 522 4.99 -3.98 18.94
C VAL A 522 4.34 -4.37 17.60
N ALA A 523 5.09 -4.95 16.66
CA ALA A 523 4.57 -5.39 15.38
C ALA A 523 3.45 -6.45 15.51
N GLN A 524 3.45 -7.26 16.57
CA GLN A 524 2.39 -8.24 16.85
C GLN A 524 1.16 -7.64 17.51
N MET A 525 1.25 -6.41 18.03
CA MET A 525 0.13 -5.78 18.71
C MET A 525 -1.00 -5.47 17.73
N THR A 526 -2.21 -5.58 18.23
CA THR A 526 -3.39 -5.34 17.42
C THR A 526 -4.24 -4.18 17.93
N SER A 527 -4.05 -3.78 19.19
CA SER A 527 -4.82 -2.72 19.82
C SER A 527 -4.00 -1.97 20.86
N ARG A 528 -4.42 -0.76 21.19
CA ARG A 528 -3.86 0.02 22.30
C ARG A 528 -3.96 -0.70 23.65
N GLN A 529 -5.01 -1.49 23.87
CA GLN A 529 -5.16 -2.25 25.12
C GLN A 529 -4.02 -3.24 25.33
N GLU A 530 -3.53 -3.86 24.25
CA GLU A 530 -2.36 -4.74 24.33
C GLU A 530 -1.10 -3.96 24.69
N LEU A 531 -0.85 -2.82 24.05
CA LEU A 531 0.25 -1.91 24.42
C LEU A 531 0.21 -1.55 25.90
N LYS A 532 -0.94 -1.07 26.37
CA LYS A 532 -1.14 -0.69 27.76
C LYS A 532 -0.86 -1.85 28.72
N SER A 533 -1.41 -3.03 28.44
CA SER A 533 -1.19 -4.22 29.29
C SER A 533 0.27 -4.68 29.28
N THR A 534 0.98 -4.54 28.15
CA THR A 534 2.41 -4.82 28.07
C THR A 534 3.21 -3.83 28.91
N VAL A 535 2.98 -2.53 28.76
CA VAL A 535 3.67 -1.49 29.55
C VAL A 535 3.38 -1.65 31.05
N GLU A 536 2.13 -1.95 31.43
CA GLU A 536 1.75 -2.24 32.82
C GLU A 536 2.44 -3.48 33.39
N SER A 537 2.82 -4.46 32.56
CA SER A 537 3.53 -5.66 33.03
C SER A 537 5.04 -5.45 33.24
N ILE A 538 5.58 -4.36 32.69
CA ILE A 538 6.99 -3.95 32.81
C ILE A 538 7.19 -3.09 34.07
N ARG A 539 6.16 -2.37 34.49
CA ARG A 539 6.12 -1.58 35.74
C ARG A 539 5.86 -2.46 36.96
#